data_AF-A0A9E3FCD9-F1
#
_entry.id   AF-A0A9E3FCD9-F1
#
_cell.length_a   1.000
_cell.length_b   1.000
_cell.length_c   1.000
_cell.angle_alpha   90.00
_cell.angle_beta   90.00
_cell.angle_gamma   90.00
#
_symmetry.space_group_name_H-M   'P 1'
#
loop_
_entity.id
_entity.type
_entity.pdbx_description
1 polymer ?
#
loop_
_entity_poly.entity_id
_entity_poly.type
_entity_poly.pdbx_seq_one_letter_code
_entity_poly.pdbx_strand_id
1 'polypeptide(L)'
;MRKLLLCVALLLLPGAGARGQETAGAAGGAPAPLSAQLEALKGEAARLLESQSNRERAWGAYLAGRDGLEELAPALVRTVADPSLGDGPEESLVRRAALDALIRLDAKVPPETLRALPQGFADEALILLASAPEENAAALLDKFAEMAGEGGADLHWLAVGNLLAGVKARGFAGLLLKDLKVEADVAVLDRDGDVHFGGNGGGGCGCCGFYVSPEGFPPVGYYVLTGLAGRGLVVLAPGKHPVFYRRLERPPTGGSFLLPPERDVVRVEYLAELLDTTEDSLDFDARPSETVVCREAKQCRRELAGVRGRIQEAYAKLVGRLVEEGQLGGAGDAPAVPPMTFTLHDQRGRRTFPLPDRLKGVTVVVEGAAGDSTP
;
A
#
# COMPACT_ATOMS: atom_id res chain seq x y z
N MET A 1 -10.96 10.13 -38.56
CA MET A 1 -11.86 11.16 -39.12
C MET A 1 -12.90 11.53 -38.07
N ARG A 2 -12.99 12.83 -37.73
CA ARG A 2 -14.12 13.55 -37.08
C ARG A 2 -14.52 13.14 -35.65
N LYS A 3 -14.75 14.03 -34.67
CA LYS A 3 -14.69 15.51 -34.57
C LYS A 3 -14.69 15.89 -33.08
N LEU A 4 -13.88 16.89 -32.73
CA LEU A 4 -13.93 17.69 -31.49
C LEU A 4 -15.32 18.31 -31.25
N LEU A 5 -15.68 18.50 -29.98
CA LEU A 5 -16.62 19.54 -29.56
C LEU A 5 -16.17 20.17 -28.23
N LEU A 6 -15.64 21.38 -28.37
CA LEU A 6 -15.30 22.36 -27.35
C LEU A 6 -16.60 23.11 -26.99
N CYS A 7 -16.95 23.23 -25.71
CA CYS A 7 -18.00 24.14 -25.25
C CYS A 7 -17.39 25.17 -24.29
N VAL A 8 -17.14 26.38 -24.83
CA VAL A 8 -16.81 27.59 -24.08
C VAL A 8 -18.11 28.33 -23.82
N ALA A 9 -18.46 28.54 -22.56
CA ALA A 9 -19.57 29.41 -22.16
C ALA A 9 -19.03 30.71 -21.56
N LEU A 10 -19.04 31.75 -22.39
CA LEU A 10 -18.88 33.15 -21.99
C LEU A 10 -20.20 33.63 -21.36
N LEU A 11 -20.15 34.16 -20.13
CA LEU A 11 -21.25 34.94 -19.55
C LEU A 11 -20.78 36.38 -19.36
N LEU A 12 -21.35 37.27 -20.18
CA LEU A 12 -21.30 38.72 -20.05
C LEU A 12 -22.56 39.19 -19.32
N LEU A 13 -22.42 40.05 -18.31
CA LEU A 13 -23.49 40.90 -17.79
C LEU A 13 -23.03 42.36 -17.82
N PRO A 14 -23.87 43.31 -18.28
CA PRO A 14 -23.59 44.74 -18.21
C PRO A 14 -24.24 45.35 -16.96
N GLY A 15 -23.52 46.26 -16.29
CA GLY A 15 -24.05 47.10 -15.22
C GLY A 15 -23.42 48.49 -15.26
N ALA A 16 -24.17 49.46 -15.76
CA ALA A 16 -23.97 50.90 -15.53
C ALA A 16 -24.02 51.18 -14.01
N GLY A 17 -23.38 52.17 -13.40
CA GLY A 17 -22.60 53.32 -13.82
C GLY A 17 -22.67 54.31 -12.65
N ALA A 18 -21.54 54.73 -12.08
CA ALA A 18 -21.47 55.86 -11.15
C ALA A 18 -20.09 56.51 -11.25
N ARG A 19 -20.07 57.73 -11.77
CA ARG A 19 -18.90 58.61 -11.91
C ARG A 19 -18.46 59.11 -10.54
N GLY A 20 -17.20 58.90 -10.20
CA GLY A 20 -16.43 59.70 -9.26
C GLY A 20 -15.07 60.00 -9.88
N GLN A 21 -14.86 61.26 -10.27
CA GLN A 21 -13.58 61.77 -10.77
C GLN A 21 -12.69 62.10 -9.56
N GLU A 22 -11.64 61.33 -9.34
CA GLU A 22 -10.41 61.80 -8.71
C GLU A 22 -9.22 61.28 -9.53
N THR A 23 -8.58 62.22 -10.22
CA THR A 23 -7.35 62.02 -10.97
C THR A 23 -6.16 62.21 -10.04
N ALA A 24 -5.41 61.14 -9.77
CA ALA A 24 -4.01 61.23 -9.37
C ALA A 24 -3.28 59.99 -9.91
N GLY A 25 -2.34 60.24 -10.82
CA GLY A 25 -1.62 59.25 -11.65
C GLY A 25 -1.13 58.01 -10.92
N ALA A 26 -1.71 56.87 -11.27
CA ALA A 26 -0.99 55.61 -11.33
C ALA A 26 -0.82 55.29 -12.81
N ALA A 27 0.43 55.33 -13.28
CA ALA A 27 0.78 54.85 -14.60
C ALA A 27 0.30 53.39 -14.73
N GLY A 28 -0.79 53.20 -15.48
CA GLY A 28 -1.31 51.89 -15.84
C GLY A 28 -0.33 51.22 -16.79
N GLY A 29 0.76 50.68 -16.25
CA GLY A 29 1.57 49.70 -16.94
C GLY A 29 0.67 48.53 -17.26
N ALA A 30 0.54 48.20 -18.55
CA ALA A 30 -0.15 46.98 -18.97
C ALA A 30 0.39 45.80 -18.14
N PRO A 31 -0.46 44.90 -17.63
CA PRO A 31 0.00 43.74 -16.88
C PRO A 31 1.07 43.03 -17.72
N ALA A 32 2.20 42.71 -17.09
CA ALA A 32 3.31 42.07 -17.76
C ALA A 32 2.81 40.82 -18.52
N PRO A 33 3.39 40.46 -19.67
CA PRO A 33 3.00 39.25 -20.39
C PRO A 33 3.00 38.04 -19.46
N LEU A 34 2.07 37.10 -19.66
CA LEU A 34 1.93 35.89 -18.83
C LEU A 34 3.27 35.14 -18.66
N SER A 35 4.09 35.08 -19.71
CA SER A 35 5.44 34.50 -19.66
C SER A 35 6.38 35.24 -18.70
N ALA A 36 6.38 36.57 -18.70
CA ALA A 36 7.19 37.37 -17.79
C ALA A 36 6.74 37.20 -16.33
N GLN A 37 5.43 37.02 -16.10
CA GLN A 37 4.90 36.73 -14.77
C GLN A 37 5.33 35.34 -14.28
N LEU A 38 5.27 34.33 -15.15
CA LEU A 38 5.71 32.97 -14.83
C LEU A 38 7.21 32.91 -14.52
N GLU A 39 8.05 33.59 -15.32
CA GLU A 39 9.49 33.68 -15.06
C GLU A 39 9.79 34.41 -13.74
N ALA A 40 9.04 35.46 -13.40
CA ALA A 40 9.18 36.15 -12.13
C ALA A 40 8.79 35.24 -10.94
N LEU A 41 7.68 34.49 -11.04
CA LEU A 41 7.25 33.52 -10.03
C LEU A 41 8.30 32.41 -9.85
N LYS A 42 8.83 31.91 -10.96
CA LYS A 42 9.88 30.90 -10.97
C LYS A 42 11.17 31.40 -10.32
N GLY A 43 11.61 32.60 -10.68
CA GLY A 43 12.78 33.23 -10.08
C GLY A 43 12.63 33.42 -8.56
N GLU A 44 11.44 33.84 -8.11
CA GLU A 44 11.16 34.01 -6.68
C GLU A 44 11.10 32.67 -5.93
N ALA A 45 10.41 31.66 -6.48
CA ALA A 45 10.35 30.33 -5.87
C ALA A 45 11.75 29.69 -5.76
N ALA A 46 12.58 29.84 -6.80
CA ALA A 46 13.97 29.38 -6.78
C ALA A 46 14.80 30.09 -5.70
N ARG A 47 14.70 31.43 -5.62
CA ARG A 47 15.40 32.23 -4.60
C ARG A 47 15.01 31.81 -3.18
N LEU A 48 13.72 31.54 -2.95
CA LEU A 48 13.20 31.09 -1.66
C LEU A 48 13.69 29.68 -1.29
N LEU A 49 13.75 28.75 -2.26
CA LEU A 49 14.28 27.39 -2.06
C LEU A 49 15.76 27.38 -1.65
N GLU A 50 16.54 28.37 -2.12
CA GLU A 50 17.98 28.52 -1.80
C GLU A 50 18.24 29.30 -0.49
N SER A 51 17.19 29.78 0.18
CA SER A 51 17.32 30.52 1.43
C SER A 51 17.88 29.66 2.57
N GLN A 52 18.56 30.32 3.52
CA GLN A 52 18.97 29.71 4.79
C GLN A 52 17.80 29.60 5.79
N SER A 53 16.68 30.30 5.54
CA SER A 53 15.50 30.26 6.40
C SER A 53 14.60 29.08 6.03
N ASN A 54 14.34 28.17 6.98
CA ASN A 54 13.41 27.05 6.80
C ASN A 54 12.02 27.52 6.29
N ARG A 55 11.51 28.64 6.81
CA ARG A 55 10.23 29.21 6.39
C ARG A 55 10.24 29.62 4.92
N GLU A 56 11.29 30.28 4.49
CA GLU A 56 11.42 30.70 3.09
C GLU A 56 11.56 29.50 2.17
N ARG A 57 12.36 28.49 2.55
CA ARG A 57 12.48 27.23 1.80
C ARG A 57 11.14 26.54 1.63
N ALA A 58 10.35 26.45 2.71
CA ALA A 58 9.00 25.89 2.65
C ALA A 58 8.09 26.67 1.70
N TRP A 59 8.12 28.01 1.74
CA TRP A 59 7.37 28.85 0.80
C TRP A 59 7.81 28.66 -0.65
N GLY A 60 9.12 28.58 -0.92
CA GLY A 60 9.64 28.30 -2.26
C GLY A 60 9.13 26.96 -2.79
N ALA A 61 9.13 25.92 -1.94
CA ALA A 61 8.58 24.62 -2.30
C ALA A 61 7.07 24.67 -2.56
N TYR A 62 6.30 25.30 -1.68
CA TYR A 62 4.86 25.46 -1.84
C TYR A 62 4.50 26.19 -3.14
N LEU A 63 5.21 27.28 -3.47
CA LEU A 63 5.00 28.02 -4.70
C LEU A 63 5.31 27.18 -5.93
N ALA A 64 6.42 26.41 -5.91
CA ALA A 64 6.77 25.51 -6.99
C ALA A 64 5.66 24.49 -7.29
N GLY A 65 5.14 23.82 -6.26
CA GLY A 65 4.04 22.86 -6.40
C GLY A 65 2.69 23.50 -6.73
N ARG A 66 2.43 24.72 -6.24
CA ARG A 66 1.18 25.46 -6.52
C ARG A 66 1.09 25.92 -7.96
N ASP A 67 2.19 26.46 -8.47
CA ASP A 67 2.22 27.14 -9.77
C ASP A 67 2.71 26.23 -10.90
N GLY A 68 2.96 24.94 -10.62
CA GLY A 68 3.33 23.95 -11.64
C GLY A 68 4.75 24.13 -12.20
N LEU A 69 5.70 24.58 -11.36
CA LEU A 69 7.06 24.90 -11.78
C LEU A 69 7.96 23.65 -11.85
N GLU A 70 7.72 22.80 -12.84
CA GLU A 70 8.40 21.50 -13.02
C GLU A 70 9.92 21.62 -13.07
N GLU A 71 10.48 22.71 -13.60
CA GLU A 71 11.92 22.89 -13.72
C GLU A 71 12.62 23.10 -12.36
N LEU A 72 11.85 23.33 -11.30
CA LEU A 72 12.37 23.38 -9.93
C LEU A 72 12.40 22.00 -9.25
N ALA A 73 11.91 20.93 -9.89
CA ALA A 73 11.96 19.57 -9.34
C ALA A 73 13.37 19.15 -8.86
N PRO A 74 14.48 19.43 -9.60
CA PRO A 74 15.81 19.12 -9.09
C PRO A 74 16.19 19.87 -7.81
N ALA A 75 15.72 21.12 -7.63
CA ALA A 75 15.94 21.89 -6.40
C ALA A 75 15.11 21.37 -5.23
N LEU A 76 13.89 20.91 -5.49
CA LEU A 76 13.03 20.25 -4.51
C LEU A 76 13.65 18.93 -4.04
N VAL A 77 14.16 18.10 -4.95
CA VAL A 77 14.88 16.85 -4.59
C VAL A 77 16.10 17.14 -3.70
N ARG A 78 16.91 18.16 -4.04
CA ARG A 78 18.02 18.58 -3.18
C ARG A 78 17.56 19.03 -1.80
N THR A 79 16.43 19.73 -1.71
CA THR A 79 15.85 20.15 -0.43
C THR A 79 15.41 18.95 0.41
N VAL A 80 14.79 17.94 -0.21
CA VAL A 80 14.40 16.70 0.48
C VAL A 80 15.61 15.90 0.95
N ALA A 81 16.67 15.84 0.14
CA ALA A 81 17.88 15.07 0.40
C ALA A 81 18.92 15.79 1.29
N ASP A 82 18.69 17.04 1.67
CA ASP A 82 19.67 17.86 2.37
C ASP A 82 19.87 17.35 3.83
N PRO A 83 21.05 16.82 4.17
CA PRO A 83 21.32 16.24 5.48
C PRO A 83 21.43 17.30 6.58
N SER A 84 21.54 18.58 6.23
CA SER A 84 21.58 19.68 7.20
C SER A 84 20.20 20.06 7.73
N LEU A 85 19.12 19.68 7.02
CA LEU A 85 17.77 19.67 7.58
C LEU A 85 17.72 18.59 8.65
N GLY A 86 17.90 18.96 9.92
CA GLY A 86 17.71 18.06 11.05
C GLY A 86 16.27 17.50 11.14
N ASP A 87 15.96 16.81 12.23
CA ASP A 87 14.65 16.16 12.43
C ASP A 87 13.68 17.01 13.27
N GLY A 88 13.92 18.33 13.34
CA GLY A 88 13.08 19.23 14.11
C GLY A 88 11.72 19.50 13.44
N PRO A 89 10.78 20.16 14.16
CA PRO A 89 9.45 20.45 13.65
C PRO A 89 9.44 21.35 12.41
N GLU A 90 10.30 22.37 12.36
CA GLU A 90 10.38 23.29 11.22
C GLU A 90 11.01 22.60 10.01
N GLU A 91 12.08 21.84 10.21
CA GLU A 91 12.76 21.06 9.18
C GLU A 91 11.82 20.01 8.56
N SER A 92 11.01 19.37 9.40
CA SER A 92 9.97 18.44 8.95
C SER A 92 8.94 19.10 8.04
N LEU A 93 8.58 20.36 8.30
CA LEU A 93 7.64 21.13 7.46
C LEU A 93 8.28 21.52 6.13
N VAL A 94 9.58 21.85 6.11
CA VAL A 94 10.32 22.10 4.86
C VAL A 94 10.31 20.84 3.99
N ARG A 95 10.69 19.69 4.56
CA ARG A 95 10.68 18.41 3.83
C ARG A 95 9.29 18.08 3.32
N ARG A 96 8.26 18.27 4.14
CA ARG A 96 6.87 17.99 3.75
C ARG A 96 6.36 18.92 2.64
N ALA A 97 6.70 20.20 2.68
CA ALA A 97 6.37 21.14 1.61
C ALA A 97 7.07 20.77 0.29
N ALA A 98 8.33 20.33 0.37
CA ALA A 98 9.08 19.87 -0.80
C ALA A 98 8.52 18.56 -1.38
N LEU A 99 8.18 17.58 -0.54
CA LEU A 99 7.54 16.33 -0.97
C LEU A 99 6.14 16.57 -1.57
N ASP A 100 5.32 17.42 -0.95
CA ASP A 100 4.03 17.82 -1.49
C ASP A 100 4.17 18.45 -2.88
N ALA A 101 5.16 19.33 -3.05
CA ALA A 101 5.45 19.93 -4.35
C ALA A 101 5.87 18.89 -5.38
N LEU A 102 6.77 17.96 -5.03
CA LEU A 102 7.21 16.88 -5.91
C LEU A 102 6.04 15.98 -6.35
N ILE A 103 5.13 15.63 -5.44
CA ILE A 103 3.94 14.82 -5.76
C ILE A 103 3.02 15.58 -6.72
N ARG A 104 2.77 16.87 -6.46
CA ARG A 104 1.90 17.69 -7.30
C ARG A 104 2.45 17.94 -8.71
N LEU A 105 3.77 17.94 -8.83
CA LEU A 105 4.49 18.07 -10.10
C LEU A 105 4.67 16.73 -10.83
N ASP A 106 4.20 15.62 -10.25
CA ASP A 106 4.46 14.26 -10.75
C ASP A 106 5.96 14.02 -11.03
N ALA A 107 6.81 14.56 -10.14
CA ALA A 107 8.24 14.60 -10.37
C ALA A 107 8.88 13.23 -10.11
N LYS A 108 9.84 12.87 -10.95
CA LYS A 108 10.69 11.70 -10.71
C LYS A 108 11.71 11.99 -9.62
N VAL A 109 11.70 11.17 -8.57
CA VAL A 109 12.63 11.29 -7.44
C VAL A 109 13.49 10.03 -7.35
N PRO A 110 14.82 10.14 -7.21
CA PRO A 110 15.68 8.98 -7.04
C PRO A 110 15.25 8.13 -5.83
N PRO A 111 15.11 6.80 -5.99
CA PRO A 111 14.69 5.94 -4.88
C PRO A 111 15.57 6.00 -3.64
N GLU A 112 16.87 6.23 -3.81
CA GLU A 112 17.82 6.43 -2.70
C GLU A 112 17.46 7.63 -1.83
N THR A 113 16.98 8.72 -2.44
CA THR A 113 16.50 9.89 -1.72
C THR A 113 15.25 9.56 -0.91
N LEU A 114 14.35 8.75 -1.46
CA LEU A 114 13.10 8.35 -0.79
C LEU A 114 13.35 7.36 0.34
N ARG A 115 14.30 6.43 0.18
CA ARG A 115 14.68 5.44 1.21
C ARG A 115 15.32 6.11 2.42
N ALA A 116 16.06 7.20 2.22
CA ALA A 116 16.69 7.95 3.30
C ALA A 116 15.72 8.81 4.14
N LEU A 117 14.42 8.84 3.78
CA LEU A 117 13.44 9.65 4.50
C LEU A 117 13.10 9.06 5.87
N PRO A 118 12.90 9.91 6.89
CA PRO A 118 12.35 9.47 8.17
C PRO A 118 10.97 8.79 7.99
N GLN A 119 10.64 7.87 8.90
CA GLN A 119 9.39 7.09 8.87
C GLN A 119 8.11 7.95 8.75
N GLY A 120 8.13 9.19 9.26
CA GLY A 120 6.99 10.12 9.20
C GLY A 120 6.63 10.65 7.79
N PHE A 121 7.33 10.19 6.75
CA PHE A 121 7.12 10.52 5.33
C PHE A 121 6.86 9.28 4.46
N ALA A 122 6.48 8.15 5.07
CA ALA A 122 6.33 6.88 4.36
C ALA A 122 5.27 6.93 3.24
N ASP A 123 4.14 7.60 3.48
CA ASP A 123 3.06 7.78 2.51
C ASP A 123 3.55 8.60 1.30
N GLU A 124 4.19 9.75 1.53
CA GLU A 124 4.74 10.59 0.46
C GLU A 124 5.83 9.87 -0.34
N ALA A 125 6.72 9.16 0.34
CA ALA A 125 7.76 8.36 -0.31
C ALA A 125 7.17 7.27 -1.21
N LEU A 126 6.11 6.59 -0.74
CA LEU A 126 5.45 5.56 -1.54
C LEU A 126 4.69 6.15 -2.74
N ILE A 127 4.03 7.29 -2.59
CA ILE A 127 3.37 7.99 -3.71
C ILE A 127 4.39 8.33 -4.80
N LEU A 128 5.57 8.85 -4.42
CA LEU A 128 6.63 9.19 -5.37
C LEU A 128 7.28 7.95 -6.00
N LEU A 129 7.40 6.83 -5.29
CA LEU A 129 7.86 5.57 -5.89
C LEU A 129 6.83 5.01 -6.89
N ALA A 130 5.53 5.21 -6.64
CA ALA A 130 4.45 4.68 -7.46
C ALA A 130 4.25 5.41 -8.80
N SER A 131 4.85 6.58 -9.02
CA SER A 131 4.71 7.32 -10.28
C SER A 131 5.38 6.62 -11.48
N ALA A 132 6.39 5.78 -11.22
CA ALA A 132 7.08 4.99 -12.24
C ALA A 132 7.44 3.59 -11.68
N PRO A 133 6.47 2.69 -11.49
CA PRO A 133 6.68 1.44 -10.76
C PRO A 133 7.67 0.50 -11.48
N GLU A 134 7.73 0.51 -12.81
CA GLU A 134 8.72 -0.26 -13.58
C GLU A 134 10.15 0.24 -13.34
N GLU A 135 10.35 1.57 -13.35
CA GLU A 135 11.65 2.19 -13.10
C GLU A 135 12.09 2.00 -11.64
N ASN A 136 11.12 1.97 -10.72
CA ASN A 136 11.33 1.86 -9.28
C ASN A 136 11.21 0.43 -8.75
N ALA A 137 11.08 -0.59 -9.62
CA ALA A 137 10.80 -1.96 -9.22
C ALA A 137 11.80 -2.51 -8.19
N ALA A 138 13.10 -2.23 -8.35
CA ALA A 138 14.13 -2.67 -7.40
C ALA A 138 13.91 -2.07 -6.00
N ALA A 139 13.61 -0.77 -5.91
CA ALA A 139 13.36 -0.11 -4.64
C ALA A 139 12.02 -0.55 -4.00
N LEU A 140 11.01 -0.85 -4.83
CA LEU A 140 9.75 -1.42 -4.38
C LEU A 140 9.95 -2.84 -3.82
N LEU A 141 10.78 -3.67 -4.46
CA LEU A 141 11.15 -5.00 -3.96
C LEU A 141 11.87 -4.93 -2.61
N ASP A 142 12.86 -4.04 -2.46
CA ASP A 142 13.55 -3.81 -1.19
C ASP A 142 12.56 -3.41 -0.10
N LYS A 143 11.68 -2.43 -0.40
CA LYS A 143 10.66 -1.95 0.53
C LYS A 143 9.68 -3.07 0.91
N PHE A 144 9.27 -3.91 -0.04
CA PHE A 144 8.42 -5.06 0.23
C PHE A 144 9.09 -6.06 1.18
N ALA A 145 10.37 -6.34 0.95
CA ALA A 145 11.16 -7.24 1.80
C ALA A 145 11.38 -6.69 3.21
N GLU A 146 11.55 -5.38 3.39
CA GLU A 146 11.65 -4.72 4.70
C GLU A 146 10.35 -4.84 5.52
N MET A 147 9.20 -4.94 4.84
CA MET A 147 7.90 -5.14 5.47
C MET A 147 7.59 -6.61 5.81
N ALA A 148 8.54 -7.53 5.63
CA ALA A 148 8.40 -8.94 5.98
C ALA A 148 8.11 -9.13 7.48
N GLY A 149 7.33 -10.16 7.82
CA GLY A 149 6.98 -10.51 9.20
C GLY A 149 5.49 -10.73 9.47
N GLU A 150 5.17 -10.98 10.75
CA GLU A 150 3.86 -11.47 11.24
C GLU A 150 2.80 -10.37 11.48
N GLY A 151 2.91 -9.23 10.81
CA GLY A 151 1.87 -8.20 10.82
C GLY A 151 0.73 -8.49 9.83
N GLY A 152 -0.47 -7.97 10.06
CA GLY A 152 -1.54 -7.94 9.05
C GLY A 152 -1.12 -7.16 7.79
N ALA A 153 -1.86 -7.31 6.68
CA ALA A 153 -1.51 -6.68 5.39
C ALA A 153 -1.75 -5.17 5.38
N ASP A 154 -0.94 -4.37 6.06
CA ASP A 154 -1.13 -2.90 6.07
C ASP A 154 -1.16 -2.28 4.66
N LEU A 155 -1.67 -1.04 4.57
CA LEU A 155 -1.88 -0.36 3.29
C LEU A 155 -0.57 -0.11 2.51
N HIS A 156 0.58 -0.01 3.18
CA HIS A 156 1.86 0.13 2.48
C HIS A 156 2.26 -1.20 1.84
N TRP A 157 2.09 -2.31 2.58
CA TRP A 157 2.35 -3.65 2.06
C TRP A 157 1.46 -3.97 0.86
N LEU A 158 0.16 -3.65 0.94
CA LEU A 158 -0.78 -3.82 -0.17
C LEU A 158 -0.41 -2.93 -1.36
N ALA A 159 -0.13 -1.65 -1.14
CA ALA A 159 0.20 -0.74 -2.23
C ALA A 159 1.47 -1.16 -2.97
N VAL A 160 2.53 -1.53 -2.24
CA VAL A 160 3.78 -2.02 -2.85
C VAL A 160 3.54 -3.34 -3.58
N GLY A 161 2.79 -4.27 -2.98
CA GLY A 161 2.46 -5.56 -3.60
C GLY A 161 1.67 -5.40 -4.91
N ASN A 162 0.63 -4.59 -4.91
CA ASN A 162 -0.16 -4.23 -6.10
C ASN A 162 0.73 -3.63 -7.21
N LEU A 163 1.62 -2.69 -6.87
CA LEU A 163 2.52 -2.07 -7.85
C LEU A 163 3.48 -3.11 -8.46
N LEU A 164 4.08 -3.98 -7.63
CA LEU A 164 4.98 -5.03 -8.07
C LEU A 164 4.28 -6.11 -8.90
N ALA A 165 3.04 -6.48 -8.54
CA ALA A 165 2.21 -7.41 -9.29
C ALA A 165 1.84 -6.84 -10.67
N GLY A 166 1.37 -5.58 -10.71
CA GLY A 166 0.95 -4.91 -11.93
C GLY A 166 2.07 -4.78 -12.97
N VAL A 167 3.32 -4.59 -12.53
CA VAL A 167 4.50 -4.57 -13.41
C VAL A 167 5.19 -5.92 -13.57
N LYS A 168 4.67 -6.97 -12.93
CA LYS A 168 5.27 -8.33 -12.87
C LYS A 168 6.76 -8.30 -12.56
N ALA A 169 7.11 -7.59 -11.49
CA ALA A 169 8.49 -7.38 -11.10
C ALA A 169 9.23 -8.72 -10.85
N ARG A 170 10.35 -8.94 -11.55
CA ARG A 170 11.19 -10.11 -11.33
C ARG A 170 11.68 -10.17 -9.89
N GLY A 171 11.60 -11.35 -9.28
CA GLY A 171 11.96 -11.56 -7.88
C GLY A 171 10.80 -11.35 -6.90
N PHE A 172 9.69 -10.73 -7.32
CA PHE A 172 8.53 -10.55 -6.46
C PHE A 172 7.90 -11.89 -6.04
N ALA A 173 7.75 -12.83 -6.99
CA ALA A 173 7.28 -14.19 -6.70
C ALA A 173 8.11 -14.89 -5.62
N GLY A 174 9.44 -14.72 -5.66
CA GLY A 174 10.34 -15.28 -4.66
C GLY A 174 10.10 -14.70 -3.28
N LEU A 175 9.88 -13.38 -3.17
CA LEU A 175 9.54 -12.73 -1.90
C LEU A 175 8.18 -13.21 -1.36
N LEU A 176 7.18 -13.37 -2.23
CA LEU A 176 5.87 -13.91 -1.83
C LEU A 176 6.00 -15.32 -1.26
N LEU A 177 6.69 -16.22 -1.97
CA LEU A 177 6.85 -17.63 -1.57
C LEU A 177 7.73 -17.83 -0.34
N LYS A 178 8.74 -16.97 -0.14
CA LYS A 178 9.66 -17.05 1.00
C LYS A 178 8.93 -16.91 2.34
N ASP A 179 7.96 -15.99 2.39
CA ASP A 179 7.20 -15.69 3.62
C ASP A 179 5.81 -16.30 3.63
N LEU A 180 5.44 -17.07 2.59
CA LEU A 180 4.15 -17.74 2.50
C LEU A 180 4.04 -18.84 3.55
N LYS A 181 3.04 -18.71 4.43
CA LYS A 181 2.63 -19.73 5.38
C LYS A 181 1.31 -20.34 4.94
N VAL A 182 1.14 -21.64 5.22
CA VAL A 182 -0.12 -22.35 4.98
C VAL A 182 -0.76 -22.69 6.32
N GLU A 183 -1.99 -22.22 6.53
CA GLU A 183 -2.78 -22.45 7.72
C GLU A 183 -4.02 -23.29 7.36
N ALA A 184 -3.89 -24.61 7.45
CA ALA A 184 -4.98 -25.52 7.10
C ALA A 184 -5.97 -25.68 8.25
N ASP A 185 -7.24 -25.41 7.96
CA ASP A 185 -8.35 -25.65 8.88
C ASP A 185 -8.90 -27.06 8.63
N VAL A 186 -8.68 -27.98 9.58
CA VAL A 186 -9.05 -29.39 9.40
C VAL A 186 -10.17 -29.78 10.37
N ALA A 187 -11.37 -30.00 9.84
CA ALA A 187 -12.47 -30.57 10.61
C ALA A 187 -12.26 -32.07 10.77
N VAL A 188 -12.25 -32.55 12.02
CA VAL A 188 -12.09 -33.98 12.32
C VAL A 188 -13.43 -34.56 12.76
N LEU A 189 -13.92 -35.55 12.00
CA LEU A 189 -15.23 -36.18 12.20
C LEU A 189 -15.11 -37.68 12.50
N ASP A 190 -16.13 -38.24 13.16
CA ASP A 190 -16.25 -39.70 13.39
C ASP A 190 -17.11 -40.41 12.32
N ARG A 191 -17.85 -39.65 11.51
CA ARG A 191 -18.67 -40.08 10.37
C ARG A 191 -18.81 -38.96 9.34
N ASP A 192 -19.20 -39.30 8.12
CA ASP A 192 -19.45 -38.33 7.06
C ASP A 192 -20.62 -37.40 7.44
N GLY A 193 -20.45 -36.09 7.25
CA GLY A 193 -21.49 -35.08 7.50
C GLY A 193 -21.03 -33.68 7.07
N ASP A 194 -21.99 -32.82 6.72
CA ASP A 194 -21.71 -31.44 6.28
C ASP A 194 -21.44 -30.52 7.47
N VAL A 195 -20.44 -29.66 7.36
CA VAL A 195 -20.07 -28.66 8.37
C VAL A 195 -19.98 -27.27 7.73
N HIS A 196 -20.30 -26.20 8.48
CA HIS A 196 -20.19 -24.80 8.02
C HIS A 196 -19.36 -23.98 9.02
N PHE A 197 -18.50 -23.09 8.51
CA PHE A 197 -17.70 -22.13 9.29
C PHE A 197 -18.27 -20.71 9.16
N GLY A 198 -18.21 -19.89 10.21
CA GLY A 198 -18.59 -18.48 10.19
C GLY A 198 -17.78 -17.63 11.16
N GLY A 199 -17.21 -16.52 10.68
CA GLY A 199 -16.43 -15.56 11.46
C GLY A 199 -17.00 -14.14 11.37
N ASN A 200 -16.89 -13.37 12.46
CA ASN A 200 -17.42 -12.00 12.59
C ASN A 200 -16.30 -11.04 13.04
N GLY A 201 -16.20 -9.87 12.40
CA GLY A 201 -15.25 -8.81 12.78
C GLY A 201 -15.93 -7.45 12.88
N GLY A 202 -15.73 -6.74 13.99
CA GLY A 202 -16.24 -5.38 14.22
C GLY A 202 -15.09 -4.39 14.40
N GLY A 203 -15.19 -3.22 13.75
CA GLY A 203 -14.20 -2.14 13.82
C GLY A 203 -14.78 -0.87 14.45
N GLY A 204 -14.06 -0.31 15.43
CA GLY A 204 -14.36 0.98 16.05
C GLY A 204 -13.64 2.15 15.35
N CYS A 205 -14.23 3.35 15.43
CA CYS A 205 -13.76 4.58 14.79
C CYS A 205 -13.16 5.55 15.82
N GLY A 206 -11.97 6.10 15.55
CA GLY A 206 -11.30 7.11 16.38
C GLY A 206 -11.54 8.54 15.89
N CYS A 207 -11.87 9.45 16.80
CA CYS A 207 -12.26 10.85 16.55
C CYS A 207 -11.11 11.81 16.17
N CYS A 208 -11.50 12.94 15.55
CA CYS A 208 -10.65 13.98 14.93
C CYS A 208 -10.05 14.99 15.93
N GLY A 209 -8.79 15.39 15.69
CA GLY A 209 -8.15 16.56 16.29
C GLY A 209 -8.08 17.75 15.33
N PHE A 210 -7.93 18.96 15.88
CA PHE A 210 -7.72 20.19 15.12
C PHE A 210 -6.22 20.51 15.03
N TYR A 211 -5.75 20.87 13.84
CA TYR A 211 -4.38 21.35 13.61
C TYR A 211 -4.42 22.72 12.92
N VAL A 212 -3.49 23.58 13.31
CA VAL A 212 -3.26 24.90 12.71
C VAL A 212 -1.81 24.92 12.23
N SER A 213 -1.59 25.37 11.00
CA SER A 213 -0.23 25.53 10.46
C SER A 213 0.56 26.52 11.32
N PRO A 214 1.83 26.25 11.66
CA PRO A 214 2.65 27.17 12.42
C PRO A 214 2.78 28.54 11.73
N GLU A 215 2.81 29.60 12.53
CA GLU A 215 2.91 30.96 12.03
C GLU A 215 4.13 31.14 11.11
N GLY A 216 3.90 31.69 9.92
CA GLY A 216 4.94 31.98 8.94
C GLY A 216 5.28 30.83 7.97
N PHE A 217 4.73 29.63 8.16
CA PHE A 217 4.83 28.54 7.17
C PHE A 217 3.68 28.59 6.15
N PRO A 218 3.90 28.13 4.91
CA PRO A 218 2.80 27.91 3.98
C PRO A 218 1.88 26.77 4.44
N PRO A 219 0.66 26.65 3.88
CA PRO A 219 -0.14 25.44 4.02
C PRO A 219 0.63 24.23 3.50
N VAL A 220 0.81 23.21 4.34
CA VAL A 220 1.56 22.00 3.99
C VAL A 220 0.60 20.84 3.72
N GLY A 221 0.82 20.13 2.62
CA GLY A 221 0.10 18.91 2.29
C GLY A 221 0.59 17.72 3.10
N TYR A 222 -0.35 16.99 3.71
CA TYR A 222 -0.15 15.68 4.32
C TYR A 222 -0.85 14.65 3.46
N TYR A 223 -0.22 13.49 3.28
CA TYR A 223 -0.80 12.40 2.52
C TYR A 223 -1.22 11.26 3.45
N VAL A 224 -2.32 10.61 3.07
CA VAL A 224 -2.89 9.49 3.84
C VAL A 224 -3.35 8.42 2.88
N LEU A 225 -2.85 7.21 3.07
CA LEU A 225 -3.33 6.03 2.36
C LEU A 225 -4.68 5.54 2.91
N THR A 226 -5.51 4.96 2.04
CA THR A 226 -6.77 4.31 2.41
C THR A 226 -7.12 3.19 1.44
N GLY A 227 -7.69 2.09 1.95
CA GLY A 227 -8.24 1.01 1.12
C GLY A 227 -9.70 1.25 0.71
N LEU A 228 -10.31 2.35 1.13
CA LEU A 228 -11.71 2.66 0.84
C LEU A 228 -11.81 3.63 -0.34
N ALA A 229 -12.56 3.25 -1.37
CA ALA A 229 -12.89 4.14 -2.47
C ALA A 229 -13.77 5.31 -1.99
N GLY A 230 -13.59 6.48 -2.60
CA GLY A 230 -14.29 7.70 -2.20
C GLY A 230 -14.07 8.83 -3.20
N ARG A 231 -14.97 9.82 -3.17
CA ARG A 231 -14.83 11.01 -4.02
C ARG A 231 -13.60 11.82 -3.62
N GLY A 232 -12.83 12.26 -4.61
CA GLY A 232 -11.63 13.07 -4.40
C GLY A 232 -10.41 12.29 -3.93
N LEU A 233 -10.48 10.95 -3.88
CA LEU A 233 -9.31 10.10 -3.67
C LEU A 233 -8.62 9.82 -5.01
N VAL A 234 -7.30 9.67 -4.97
CA VAL A 234 -6.48 9.27 -6.12
C VAL A 234 -6.09 7.81 -5.95
N VAL A 235 -6.18 7.01 -7.01
CA VAL A 235 -5.70 5.62 -7.02
C VAL A 235 -4.18 5.65 -6.94
N LEU A 236 -3.60 5.08 -5.88
CA LEU A 236 -2.16 4.90 -5.76
C LEU A 236 -1.71 3.64 -6.48
N ALA A 237 -2.34 2.53 -6.12
CA ALA A 237 -1.94 1.20 -6.53
C ALA A 237 -3.21 0.41 -6.87
N PRO A 238 -3.55 0.28 -8.17
CA PRO A 238 -4.67 -0.54 -8.60
C PRO A 238 -4.36 -2.01 -8.33
N GLY A 239 -5.39 -2.83 -8.21
CA GLY A 239 -5.25 -4.27 -7.93
C GLY A 239 -6.54 -4.81 -7.32
N LYS A 240 -6.51 -6.07 -6.88
CA LYS A 240 -7.65 -6.70 -6.19
C LYS A 240 -8.01 -5.98 -4.88
N HIS A 241 -7.00 -5.47 -4.18
CA HIS A 241 -7.12 -4.64 -2.98
C HIS A 241 -6.61 -3.23 -3.29
N PRO A 242 -7.38 -2.39 -4.01
CA PRO A 242 -6.88 -1.11 -4.48
C PRO A 242 -6.54 -0.20 -3.30
N VAL A 243 -5.38 0.45 -3.37
CA VAL A 243 -4.97 1.47 -2.40
C VAL A 243 -5.10 2.84 -3.03
N PHE A 244 -5.71 3.75 -2.29
CA PHE A 244 -5.93 5.13 -2.66
C PHE A 244 -5.15 6.04 -1.72
N TYR A 245 -4.96 7.29 -2.12
CA TYR A 245 -4.49 8.34 -1.24
C TYR A 245 -5.33 9.60 -1.35
N ARG A 246 -5.20 10.46 -0.36
CA ARG A 246 -5.68 11.85 -0.42
C ARG A 246 -4.69 12.81 0.20
N ARG A 247 -4.69 14.03 -0.30
CA ARG A 247 -4.00 15.16 0.30
C ARG A 247 -4.89 15.84 1.35
N LEU A 248 -4.32 16.19 2.49
CA LEU A 248 -4.92 16.93 3.58
C LEU A 248 -4.07 18.16 3.88
N GLU A 249 -4.67 19.28 4.27
CA GLU A 249 -3.92 20.48 4.73
C GLU A 249 -3.71 20.47 6.25
N ARG A 250 -3.86 19.29 6.85
CA ARG A 250 -3.68 19.03 8.27
C ARG A 250 -3.12 17.62 8.46
N PRO A 251 -2.34 17.38 9.53
CA PRO A 251 -1.95 16.05 9.93
C PRO A 251 -3.16 15.11 10.01
N PRO A 252 -3.01 13.85 9.59
CA PRO A 252 -4.04 12.85 9.80
C PRO A 252 -4.31 12.68 11.29
N THR A 253 -5.59 12.57 11.63
CA THR A 253 -6.05 12.26 12.99
C THR A 253 -6.77 10.93 12.94
N GLY A 254 -6.13 9.88 13.47
CA GLY A 254 -6.72 8.54 13.65
C GLY A 254 -7.32 7.91 12.39
N GLY A 255 -6.65 6.90 11.82
CA GLY A 255 -7.21 6.12 10.71
C GLY A 255 -8.28 5.14 11.18
N SER A 256 -9.41 5.10 10.48
CA SER A 256 -10.28 3.91 10.47
C SER A 256 -9.66 2.92 9.50
N PHE A 257 -9.26 1.76 10.02
CA PHE A 257 -8.71 0.68 9.22
C PHE A 257 -9.80 -0.39 9.10
N LEU A 258 -10.24 -0.68 7.88
CA LEU A 258 -10.68 -2.05 7.62
C LEU A 258 -9.44 -2.91 7.83
N LEU A 259 -9.59 -3.97 8.64
CA LEU A 259 -8.52 -4.95 8.77
C LEU A 259 -8.31 -5.55 7.37
N PRO A 260 -7.11 -5.38 6.80
CA PRO A 260 -6.76 -6.00 5.54
C PRO A 260 -6.95 -7.52 5.62
N PRO A 261 -7.16 -8.21 4.47
CA PRO A 261 -7.11 -9.66 4.46
C PRO A 261 -5.76 -10.16 5.01
N GLU A 262 -5.73 -11.39 5.50
CA GLU A 262 -4.50 -12.01 5.97
C GLU A 262 -3.46 -12.06 4.85
N ARG A 263 -2.20 -11.73 5.19
CA ARG A 263 -1.14 -11.56 4.18
C ARG A 263 -0.96 -12.78 3.31
N ASP A 264 -1.07 -14.00 3.85
CA ASP A 264 -0.86 -15.23 3.09
C ASP A 264 -1.95 -15.49 2.04
N VAL A 265 -3.19 -15.09 2.32
CA VAL A 265 -4.26 -15.09 1.31
C VAL A 265 -3.90 -14.12 0.18
N VAL A 266 -3.52 -12.88 0.54
CA VAL A 266 -3.15 -11.88 -0.48
C VAL A 266 -1.89 -12.27 -1.25
N ARG A 267 -0.95 -12.99 -0.65
CA ARG A 267 0.21 -13.55 -1.36
C ARG A 267 -0.24 -14.51 -2.47
N VAL A 268 -1.19 -15.40 -2.18
CA VAL A 268 -1.74 -16.33 -3.18
C VAL A 268 -2.45 -15.57 -4.31
N GLU A 269 -3.18 -14.51 -3.98
CA GLU A 269 -3.81 -13.63 -4.98
C GLU A 269 -2.77 -12.98 -5.90
N TYR A 270 -1.66 -12.45 -5.35
CA TYR A 270 -0.57 -11.90 -6.16
C TYR A 270 0.11 -12.98 -7.00
N LEU A 271 0.31 -14.19 -6.48
CA LEU A 271 0.87 -15.29 -7.26
C LEU A 271 -0.04 -15.67 -8.44
N ALA A 272 -1.36 -15.61 -8.26
CA ALA A 272 -2.31 -15.80 -9.34
C ALA A 272 -2.24 -14.67 -10.37
N GLU A 273 -2.15 -13.41 -9.92
CA GLU A 273 -1.99 -12.24 -10.82
C GLU A 273 -0.70 -12.32 -11.66
N LEU A 274 0.42 -12.71 -11.05
CA LEU A 274 1.70 -12.89 -11.76
C LEU A 274 1.63 -13.97 -12.85
N LEU A 275 0.74 -14.96 -12.69
CA LEU A 275 0.50 -16.06 -13.62
C LEU A 275 -0.68 -15.80 -14.58
N ASP A 276 -1.24 -14.58 -14.59
CA ASP A 276 -2.43 -14.20 -15.37
C ASP A 276 -3.61 -15.18 -15.17
N THR A 277 -3.81 -15.65 -13.93
CA THR A 277 -4.82 -16.65 -13.56
C THR A 277 -5.66 -16.18 -12.38
N THR A 278 -6.69 -16.94 -12.04
CA THR A 278 -7.47 -16.76 -10.80
C THR A 278 -6.96 -17.67 -9.69
N GLU A 279 -7.27 -17.34 -8.43
CA GLU A 279 -6.97 -18.22 -7.27
C GLU A 279 -7.56 -19.62 -7.44
N ASP A 280 -8.84 -19.69 -7.86
CA ASP A 280 -9.51 -20.97 -8.12
C ASP A 280 -8.78 -21.84 -9.15
N SER A 281 -8.13 -21.19 -10.13
CA SER A 281 -7.37 -21.86 -11.20
C SER A 281 -5.90 -22.10 -10.81
N LEU A 282 -5.46 -21.59 -9.66
CA LEU A 282 -4.13 -21.84 -9.11
C LEU A 282 -4.03 -23.24 -8.52
N ASP A 283 -5.16 -23.82 -8.09
CA ASP A 283 -5.25 -25.10 -7.36
C ASP A 283 -4.36 -25.12 -6.11
N PHE A 284 -4.20 -23.95 -5.48
CA PHE A 284 -3.43 -23.76 -4.26
C PHE A 284 -4.10 -22.70 -3.39
N ASP A 285 -4.28 -23.02 -2.11
CA ASP A 285 -4.86 -22.15 -1.11
C ASP A 285 -3.89 -22.02 0.08
N ALA A 286 -3.73 -20.80 0.59
CA ALA A 286 -2.97 -20.56 1.81
C ALA A 286 -3.73 -21.06 3.05
N ARG A 287 -5.06 -21.18 2.97
CA ARG A 287 -5.92 -21.60 4.08
C ARG A 287 -6.90 -22.71 3.69
N PRO A 288 -6.38 -23.86 3.23
CA PRO A 288 -7.23 -24.94 2.77
C PRO A 288 -8.09 -25.45 3.93
N SER A 289 -9.39 -25.56 3.67
CA SER A 289 -10.33 -26.22 4.58
C SER A 289 -10.53 -27.67 4.17
N GLU A 290 -10.26 -28.59 5.10
CA GLU A 290 -10.25 -30.03 4.82
C GLU A 290 -11.09 -30.77 5.85
N THR A 291 -11.76 -31.82 5.41
CA THR A 291 -12.52 -32.71 6.31
C THR A 291 -11.87 -34.07 6.35
N VAL A 292 -11.56 -34.53 7.55
CA VAL A 292 -10.93 -35.82 7.78
C VAL A 292 -11.79 -36.68 8.69
N VAL A 293 -12.18 -37.86 8.21
CA VAL A 293 -12.89 -38.85 9.00
C VAL A 293 -11.91 -39.77 9.71
N CYS A 294 -11.85 -39.68 11.03
CA CYS A 294 -10.93 -40.45 11.86
C CYS A 294 -11.68 -41.47 12.72
N ARG A 295 -11.56 -42.76 12.40
CA ARG A 295 -12.13 -43.86 13.23
C ARG A 295 -11.14 -44.38 14.27
N GLU A 296 -9.86 -44.21 14.02
CA GLU A 296 -8.76 -44.60 14.92
C GLU A 296 -7.55 -43.66 14.76
N ALA A 297 -6.68 -43.62 15.77
CA ALA A 297 -5.53 -42.70 15.79
C ALA A 297 -4.56 -42.93 14.61
N LYS A 298 -4.32 -44.19 14.21
CA LYS A 298 -3.41 -44.53 13.11
C LYS A 298 -3.97 -44.07 11.75
N GLN A 299 -5.26 -44.31 11.52
CA GLN A 299 -5.96 -43.77 10.35
C GLN A 299 -5.86 -42.24 10.33
N CYS A 300 -6.17 -41.58 11.44
CA CYS A 300 -6.18 -40.12 11.51
C CYS A 300 -4.82 -39.51 11.11
N ARG A 301 -3.72 -40.07 11.63
CA ARG A 301 -2.36 -39.65 11.25
C ARG A 301 -2.07 -39.85 9.76
N ARG A 302 -2.56 -40.94 9.16
CA ARG A 302 -2.40 -41.22 7.74
C ARG A 302 -3.17 -40.23 6.88
N GLU A 303 -4.43 -39.94 7.24
CA GLU A 303 -5.25 -38.98 6.50
C GLU A 303 -4.67 -37.56 6.58
N LEU A 304 -4.25 -37.11 7.77
CA LEU A 304 -3.59 -35.81 7.95
C LEU A 304 -2.26 -35.73 7.18
N ALA A 305 -1.49 -36.83 7.13
CA ALA A 305 -0.31 -36.90 6.27
C ALA A 305 -0.68 -36.82 4.77
N GLY A 306 -1.85 -37.34 4.38
CA GLY A 306 -2.41 -37.20 3.04
C GLY A 306 -2.77 -35.76 2.69
N VAL A 307 -3.43 -35.03 3.61
CA VAL A 307 -3.70 -33.58 3.47
C VAL A 307 -2.41 -32.81 3.23
N ARG A 308 -1.40 -33.02 4.08
CA ARG A 308 -0.07 -32.43 3.91
C ARG A 308 0.52 -32.76 2.54
N GLY A 309 0.47 -34.01 2.11
CA GLY A 309 0.98 -34.45 0.81
C GLY A 309 0.36 -33.70 -0.37
N ARG A 310 -0.97 -33.49 -0.34
CA ARG A 310 -1.68 -32.71 -1.37
C ARG A 310 -1.25 -31.25 -1.39
N ILE A 311 -1.16 -30.60 -0.23
CA ILE A 311 -0.68 -29.21 -0.13
C ILE A 311 0.74 -29.09 -0.69
N GLN A 312 1.63 -30.05 -0.37
CA GLN A 312 2.99 -30.06 -0.91
C GLN A 312 3.03 -30.24 -2.43
N GLU A 313 2.17 -31.11 -2.97
CA GLU A 313 2.08 -31.32 -4.42
C GLU A 313 1.54 -30.08 -5.14
N ALA A 314 0.48 -29.46 -4.60
CA ALA A 314 -0.08 -28.21 -5.11
C ALA A 314 0.95 -27.08 -5.10
N TYR A 315 1.68 -26.93 -4.00
CA TYR A 315 2.77 -25.96 -3.89
C TYR A 315 3.88 -26.20 -4.92
N ALA A 316 4.31 -27.45 -5.10
CA ALA A 316 5.34 -27.78 -6.08
C ALA A 316 4.89 -27.49 -7.52
N LYS A 317 3.61 -27.73 -7.85
CA LYS A 317 3.02 -27.35 -9.15
C LYS A 317 3.02 -25.83 -9.33
N LEU A 318 2.63 -25.08 -8.31
CA LEU A 318 2.66 -23.62 -8.31
C LEU A 318 4.08 -23.08 -8.56
N VAL A 319 5.08 -23.56 -7.82
CA VAL A 319 6.48 -23.19 -8.03
C VAL A 319 6.94 -23.55 -9.45
N GLY A 320 6.57 -24.72 -9.96
CA GLY A 320 6.86 -25.13 -11.34
C GLY A 320 6.34 -24.13 -12.37
N ARG A 321 5.06 -23.75 -12.26
CA ARG A 321 4.43 -22.75 -13.15
C ARG A 321 5.15 -21.40 -13.09
N LEU A 322 5.52 -20.94 -11.90
CA LEU A 322 6.25 -19.66 -11.74
C LEU A 322 7.64 -19.68 -12.37
N VAL A 323 8.32 -20.83 -12.36
CA VAL A 323 9.59 -21.02 -13.09
C VAL A 323 9.36 -21.03 -14.60
N GLU A 324 8.34 -21.75 -15.07
CA GLU A 324 7.98 -21.82 -16.50
C GLU A 324 7.65 -20.43 -17.08
N GLU A 325 6.92 -19.60 -16.33
CA GLU A 325 6.58 -18.22 -16.71
C GLU A 325 7.71 -17.20 -16.43
N GLY A 326 8.88 -17.67 -15.96
CA GLY A 326 10.04 -16.81 -15.72
C GLY A 326 9.88 -15.80 -14.58
N GLN A 327 8.90 -16.02 -13.69
CA GLN A 327 8.69 -15.24 -12.47
C GLN A 327 9.70 -15.61 -11.37
N LEU A 328 10.28 -16.80 -11.46
CA LEU A 328 11.41 -17.28 -10.65
C LEU A 328 12.60 -17.60 -11.56
N GLY A 329 13.82 -17.36 -11.06
CA GLY A 329 15.05 -17.75 -11.76
C GLY A 329 15.27 -19.27 -11.77
N GLY A 330 14.74 -19.95 -10.74
CA GLY A 330 14.59 -21.39 -10.69
C GLY A 330 13.85 -21.84 -9.42
N ALA A 331 13.58 -23.14 -9.32
CA ALA A 331 12.88 -23.69 -8.16
C ALA A 331 13.63 -23.50 -6.83
N GLY A 332 14.96 -23.30 -6.88
CA GLY A 332 15.80 -23.00 -5.72
C GLY A 332 15.56 -21.62 -5.10
N ASP A 333 14.87 -20.73 -5.81
CA ASP A 333 14.49 -19.40 -5.30
C ASP A 333 13.26 -19.44 -4.39
N ALA A 334 12.63 -20.61 -4.26
CA ALA A 334 11.50 -20.88 -3.38
C ALA A 334 11.87 -21.90 -2.29
N PRO A 335 11.26 -21.83 -1.08
CA PRO A 335 11.34 -22.91 -0.12
C PRO A 335 10.89 -24.24 -0.74
N ALA A 336 11.53 -25.35 -0.40
CA ALA A 336 11.11 -26.66 -0.92
C ALA A 336 9.67 -27.05 -0.48
N VAL A 337 9.26 -26.57 0.70
CA VAL A 337 7.94 -26.77 1.30
C VAL A 337 7.62 -25.51 2.13
N PRO A 338 6.41 -24.94 2.04
CA PRO A 338 6.04 -23.81 2.87
C PRO A 338 5.85 -24.27 4.33
N PRO A 339 6.12 -23.41 5.32
CA PRO A 339 5.70 -23.66 6.71
C PRO A 339 4.19 -23.93 6.78
N MET A 340 3.80 -24.98 7.51
CA MET A 340 2.41 -25.40 7.62
C MET A 340 1.98 -25.47 9.08
N THR A 341 0.81 -24.89 9.37
CA THR A 341 0.08 -25.03 10.62
C THR A 341 -1.25 -25.70 10.33
N PHE A 342 -1.59 -26.76 11.05
CA PHE A 342 -2.89 -27.42 10.99
C PHE A 342 -3.67 -27.08 12.25
N THR A 343 -4.80 -26.41 12.09
CA THR A 343 -5.78 -26.18 13.14
C THR A 343 -6.82 -27.28 13.06
N LEU A 344 -6.75 -28.24 13.99
CA LEU A 344 -7.67 -29.36 14.08
C LEU A 344 -8.89 -28.96 14.89
N HIS A 345 -10.04 -28.94 14.24
CA HIS A 345 -11.33 -28.72 14.88
C HIS A 345 -11.92 -30.09 15.26
N ASP A 346 -11.83 -30.49 16.53
CA ASP A 346 -12.33 -31.81 16.98
C ASP A 346 -13.86 -31.82 17.09
N GLN A 347 -14.51 -32.20 16.00
CA GLN A 347 -15.95 -32.28 15.84
C GLN A 347 -16.48 -33.72 15.92
N ARG A 348 -15.65 -34.67 16.37
CA ARG A 348 -16.07 -36.06 16.55
C ARG A 348 -17.14 -36.14 17.63
N GLY A 349 -18.28 -36.76 17.31
CA GLY A 349 -19.33 -37.01 18.29
C GLY A 349 -18.85 -37.90 19.44
N ARG A 350 -17.95 -38.85 19.15
CA ARG A 350 -17.28 -39.68 20.16
C ARG A 350 -15.76 -39.51 20.11
N ARG A 351 -15.19 -38.86 21.13
CA ARG A 351 -13.74 -38.63 21.28
C ARG A 351 -13.01 -39.88 21.80
N THR A 352 -13.14 -40.99 21.08
CA THR A 352 -12.66 -42.33 21.52
C THR A 352 -11.15 -42.50 21.55
N PHE A 353 -10.40 -41.55 20.98
CA PHE A 353 -8.93 -41.51 21.01
C PHE A 353 -8.44 -40.06 20.93
N PRO A 354 -7.24 -39.74 21.45
CA PRO A 354 -6.68 -38.40 21.34
C PRO A 354 -6.29 -38.08 19.88
N LEU A 355 -6.52 -36.84 19.45
CA LEU A 355 -5.98 -36.35 18.18
C LEU A 355 -4.45 -36.25 18.26
N PRO A 356 -3.73 -36.41 17.13
CA PRO A 356 -2.29 -36.24 17.13
C PRO A 356 -1.94 -34.79 17.46
N ASP A 357 -1.08 -34.60 18.45
CA ASP A 357 -0.49 -33.32 18.86
C ASP A 357 0.78 -32.98 18.07
N ARG A 358 1.31 -33.94 17.30
CA ARG A 358 2.51 -33.81 16.50
C ARG A 358 2.38 -34.52 15.16
N LEU A 359 2.73 -33.81 14.10
CA LEU A 359 2.91 -34.34 12.76
C LEU A 359 4.29 -33.91 12.25
N LYS A 360 4.98 -34.80 11.52
CA LYS A 360 6.31 -34.47 10.98
C LYS A 360 6.17 -33.27 10.04
N GLY A 361 6.93 -32.20 10.27
CA GLY A 361 7.00 -31.04 9.38
C GLY A 361 5.75 -30.14 9.35
N VAL A 362 4.85 -30.27 10.33
CA VAL A 362 3.64 -29.46 10.46
C VAL A 362 3.43 -29.12 11.94
N THR A 363 3.13 -27.86 12.23
CA THR A 363 2.68 -27.43 13.55
C THR A 363 1.21 -27.80 13.72
N VAL A 364 0.84 -28.43 14.82
CA VAL A 364 -0.56 -28.83 15.05
C VAL A 364 -1.13 -28.06 16.23
N VAL A 365 -2.28 -27.42 16.01
CA VAL A 365 -3.10 -26.76 17.02
C VAL A 365 -4.43 -27.51 17.09
N VAL A 366 -4.94 -27.80 18.29
CA VAL A 366 -6.23 -28.50 18.45
C VAL A 366 -7.22 -27.57 19.14
N GLU A 367 -8.27 -27.19 18.44
CA GLU A 367 -9.36 -26.35 18.95
C GLU A 367 -10.56 -27.22 19.38
N GLY A 368 -11.18 -26.86 20.51
CA GLY A 368 -12.34 -27.59 21.06
C GLY A 368 -12.04 -28.58 22.20
N ALA A 369 -10.84 -28.55 22.79
CA ALA A 369 -10.48 -29.41 23.93
C ALA A 369 -11.03 -28.96 25.30
N ALA A 370 -11.72 -27.82 25.41
CA ALA A 370 -12.29 -27.35 26.67
C ALA A 370 -13.67 -27.95 26.94
N GLY A 371 -13.68 -29.22 27.38
CA GLY A 371 -14.74 -29.73 28.24
C GLY A 371 -14.42 -29.38 29.68
N ASP A 372 -14.64 -28.12 30.07
CA ASP A 372 -14.98 -27.80 31.45
C ASP A 372 -16.47 -28.13 31.62
N SER A 373 -16.76 -29.43 31.63
CA SER A 373 -18.05 -29.97 32.03
C SER A 373 -18.02 -30.16 33.54
N THR A 374 -18.29 -29.08 34.27
CA THR A 374 -18.70 -29.20 35.68
C THR A 374 -20.10 -29.84 35.70
N PRO A 375 -20.32 -30.89 36.50
CA PRO A 375 -21.55 -31.70 36.49
C PRO A 375 -22.83 -30.94 36.87
#